data_AF-A0A1U7HFE8-F1
#
_entry.id   AF-A0A1U7HFE8-F1
#
_cell.length_a   1.000
_cell.length_b   1.000
_cell.length_c   1.000
_cell.angle_alpha   90.00
_cell.angle_beta   90.00
_cell.angle_gamma   90.00
#
_symmetry.space_group_name_H-M   'P 1'
#
loop_
_entity.id
_entity.type
_entity.pdbx_description
1 polymer ?
#
loop_
_entity_poly.entity_id
_entity_poly.type
_entity_poly.pdbx_seq_one_letter_code
_entity_poly.pdbx_strand_id
1 'polypeptide(L)'
;MESFISSLSPTLLLSVFLAVVLPSIAAIILRSNLYSKLVFLESRVRRLINRTQRGDQPEIIKELELRFKEASVDIDQVNTVALIEQVYSQQKIGIFSYDQIEYFCRVLPNLLLAFGLLGTFLGITLNLNQLSQMLTNVAQVDNIENLLNKLQQPLQAMSIAFATSLTGILFSALITTFNLIKNTSVAKYKLVCSIEDYLDNIYQSEIQGNHRLDKAVDRLVFEFKDFLGRFGTTVRDAVESSLGAKIQEIVDVNKQANELAYRVYSGFQESSGTFAKSVDDLQATTIKFAEIAQVFERSNFAQLLADATKDLYGIQKKFNNSTEVLSQSVSVIESAVIEVVNSNRQVQNIANQINNHNQNTVQALELHRSNQQSLKEIIPCLHQGGEKLRFAVEILDKLQQKTLDKADSFELVEIELKTLAESLNKYNQVVAVGLKNLSDRLVTSISNQSINQQQQMQIIVEYLAQLIKQFSDSKQESYRLNKLLEKHFIADETFKQYITNTAK
;
A
#
# COMPACT_ATOMS: atom_id res chain seq x y z
N MET A 1 12.17 -15.46 10.59
CA MET A 1 12.49 -14.03 10.35
C MET A 1 13.79 -13.90 9.55
N GLU A 2 14.84 -14.65 9.87
CA GLU A 2 16.12 -14.65 9.11
C GLU A 2 16.00 -15.09 7.63
N SER A 3 15.19 -16.11 7.32
CA SER A 3 14.96 -16.53 5.92
C SER A 3 14.12 -15.55 5.09
N PHE A 4 13.39 -14.64 5.75
CA PHE A 4 12.57 -13.62 5.09
C PHE A 4 13.43 -12.38 4.78
N ILE A 5 14.26 -11.96 5.73
CA ILE A 5 15.18 -10.83 5.61
C ILE A 5 16.24 -11.09 4.53
N SER A 6 16.73 -12.33 4.37
CA SER A 6 17.72 -12.67 3.33
C SER A 6 17.16 -12.66 1.89
N SER A 7 15.84 -12.61 1.72
CA SER A 7 15.17 -12.60 0.41
C SER A 7 14.84 -11.20 -0.13
N LEU A 8 15.07 -10.15 0.68
CA LEU A 8 14.82 -8.76 0.31
C LEU A 8 16.03 -8.16 -0.42
N SER A 9 15.78 -7.39 -1.49
CA SER A 9 16.85 -6.64 -2.16
C SER A 9 17.50 -5.66 -1.15
N PRO A 10 18.84 -5.54 -1.10
CA PRO A 10 19.56 -4.71 -0.11
C PRO A 10 19.10 -3.25 -0.07
N THR A 11 18.67 -2.70 -1.20
CA THR A 11 18.19 -1.31 -1.35
C THR A 11 16.86 -1.06 -0.63
N LEU A 12 15.95 -2.03 -0.64
CA LEU A 12 14.66 -1.94 0.06
C LEU A 12 14.84 -2.03 1.57
N LEU A 13 15.66 -2.96 2.05
CA LEU A 13 16.01 -3.04 3.48
C LEU A 13 16.63 -1.73 3.99
N LEU A 14 17.51 -1.12 3.20
CA LEU A 14 18.08 0.19 3.50
C LEU A 14 17.00 1.28 3.59
N SER A 15 16.05 1.31 2.65
CA SER A 15 14.98 2.30 2.64
C SER A 15 14.03 2.19 3.84
N VAL A 16 13.66 0.97 4.24
CA VAL A 16 12.81 0.72 5.42
C VAL A 16 13.56 1.08 6.69
N PHE A 17 14.83 0.71 6.77
CA PHE A 17 15.66 1.07 7.90
C PHE A 17 15.79 2.59 8.06
N LEU A 18 16.05 3.31 6.97
CA LEU A 18 16.24 4.75 6.98
C LEU A 18 14.92 5.53 7.22
N ALA A 19 13.82 5.09 6.61
CA ALA A 19 12.54 5.82 6.66
C ALA A 19 11.66 5.46 7.85
N VAL A 20 11.81 4.26 8.43
CA VAL A 20 10.95 3.77 9.53
C VAL A 20 11.76 3.55 10.80
N VAL A 21 12.78 2.69 10.75
CA VAL A 21 13.47 2.23 11.97
C VAL A 21 14.28 3.35 12.63
N LEU A 22 15.09 4.05 11.85
CA LEU A 22 15.94 5.14 12.33
C LEU A 22 15.13 6.28 12.98
N PRO A 23 14.11 6.88 12.31
CA PRO A 23 13.31 7.93 12.94
C PRO A 23 12.52 7.43 14.15
N SER A 24 12.10 6.16 14.17
CA SER A 24 11.44 5.55 15.32
C SER A 24 12.34 5.49 16.55
N ILE A 25 13.57 5.01 16.37
CA ILE A 25 14.58 4.95 17.45
C ILE A 25 14.91 6.36 17.93
N ALA A 26 15.14 7.30 17.00
CA ALA A 26 15.41 8.69 17.33
C ALA A 26 14.28 9.31 18.17
N ALA A 27 13.02 9.08 17.79
CA ALA A 27 11.87 9.55 18.55
C ALA A 27 11.83 8.95 19.96
N ILE A 28 12.04 7.65 20.13
CA ILE A 28 12.06 7.00 21.45
C ILE A 28 13.14 7.63 22.34
N ILE A 29 14.35 7.82 21.82
CA ILE A 29 15.48 8.40 22.57
C ILE A 29 15.19 9.86 22.95
N LEU A 30 14.79 10.69 21.97
CA LEU A 30 14.48 12.11 22.21
C LEU A 30 13.34 12.26 23.22
N ARG A 31 12.28 11.47 23.07
CA ARG A 31 11.12 11.47 23.95
C ARG A 31 11.48 11.04 25.37
N SER A 32 12.31 10.02 25.49
CA SER A 32 12.83 9.54 26.77
C SER A 32 13.68 10.59 27.48
N ASN A 33 14.61 11.22 26.75
CA ASN A 33 15.50 12.24 27.30
C ASN A 33 14.72 13.48 27.73
N LEU A 34 13.78 13.96 26.91
CA LEU A 34 12.94 15.10 27.24
C LEU A 34 12.09 14.82 28.49
N TYR A 35 11.42 13.66 28.56
CA TYR A 35 10.64 13.27 29.74
C TYR A 35 11.50 13.23 31.01
N SER A 36 12.64 12.55 30.97
CA SER A 36 13.54 12.46 32.12
C SER A 36 14.05 13.83 32.56
N LYS A 37 14.38 14.72 31.60
CA LYS A 37 14.83 16.09 31.90
C LYS A 37 13.74 16.94 32.54
N LEU A 38 12.51 16.85 32.06
CA LEU A 38 11.36 17.57 32.64
C LEU A 38 11.06 17.12 34.06
N VAL A 39 11.00 15.80 34.29
CA VAL A 39 10.78 15.23 35.63
C VAL A 39 11.93 15.62 36.57
N PHE A 40 13.18 15.56 36.09
CA PHE A 40 14.34 15.97 36.87
C PHE A 40 14.28 17.46 37.27
N LEU A 41 13.95 18.34 36.33
CA LEU A 41 13.80 19.78 36.61
C LEU A 41 12.68 20.01 37.62
N GLU A 42 11.53 19.38 37.42
CA GLU A 42 10.37 19.52 38.28
C GLU A 42 10.67 19.07 39.71
N SER A 43 11.36 17.94 39.88
CA SER A 43 11.75 17.44 41.19
C SER A 43 12.72 18.39 41.90
N ARG A 44 13.60 19.09 41.17
CA ARG A 44 14.49 20.12 41.74
C ARG A 44 13.72 21.37 42.14
N VAL A 45 12.74 21.79 41.36
CA VAL A 45 11.89 22.93 41.69
C VAL A 45 11.06 22.63 42.94
N ARG A 46 10.42 21.45 43.03
CA ARG A 46 9.71 21.01 44.24
C ARG A 46 10.60 20.99 45.49
N ARG A 47 11.89 20.66 45.36
CA ARG A 47 12.83 20.74 46.49
C ARG A 47 13.04 22.18 46.98
N LEU A 48 13.08 23.15 46.07
CA LEU A 48 13.17 24.57 46.43
C LEU A 48 11.90 25.02 47.18
N ILE A 49 10.74 24.48 46.78
CA ILE A 49 9.47 24.75 47.46
C ILE A 49 9.45 24.20 48.89
N ASN A 50 9.85 22.94 49.05
CA ASN A 50 9.76 22.23 50.33
C ASN A 50 10.85 22.60 51.36
N ARG A 51 11.68 23.63 51.09
CA ARG A 51 12.74 24.17 51.98
C ARG A 51 13.76 23.14 52.50
N THR A 52 13.87 21.96 51.88
CA THR A 52 14.82 20.92 52.25
C THR A 52 16.16 21.17 51.57
N GLN A 53 17.04 21.95 52.22
CA GLN A 53 18.38 22.37 51.78
C GLN A 53 18.46 22.82 50.31
N ARG A 54 18.69 24.13 50.07
CA ARG A 54 19.03 24.69 48.75
C ARG A 54 20.26 23.95 48.20
N GLY A 55 20.05 22.86 47.47
CA GLY A 55 21.06 22.22 46.64
C GLY A 55 21.31 23.08 45.39
N ASP A 56 22.04 22.55 44.42
CA ASP A 56 22.29 23.26 43.18
C ASP A 56 20.96 23.65 42.49
N GLN A 57 20.79 24.95 42.26
CA GLN A 57 19.61 25.50 41.61
C GLN A 57 19.68 25.25 40.09
N PRO A 58 18.59 24.81 39.45
CA PRO A 58 18.56 24.64 38.00
C PRO A 58 18.81 25.97 37.28
N GLU A 59 19.56 25.95 36.18
CA GLU A 59 19.86 27.14 35.36
C GLU A 59 18.59 27.85 34.87
N ILE A 60 17.55 27.09 34.51
CA ILE A 60 16.24 27.63 34.13
C ILE A 60 15.61 28.50 35.22
N ILE A 61 15.82 28.17 36.50
CA ILE A 61 15.27 28.95 37.61
C ILE A 61 16.08 30.22 37.82
N LYS A 62 17.40 30.19 37.64
CA LYS A 62 18.24 31.40 37.75
C LYS A 62 17.88 32.44 36.70
N GLU A 63 17.66 32.01 35.46
CA GLU A 63 17.21 32.89 34.37
C GLU A 63 15.81 33.44 34.65
N LEU A 64 14.90 32.60 35.16
CA LEU A 64 13.55 33.03 35.53
C LEU A 64 13.54 34.03 36.69
N GLU A 65 14.36 33.82 37.72
CA GLU A 65 14.51 34.75 38.84
C GLU A 65 15.02 36.12 38.39
N LEU A 66 16.04 36.15 37.52
CA LEU A 66 16.58 37.39 36.95
C LEU A 66 15.48 38.16 36.21
N ARG A 67 14.78 37.51 35.29
CA ARG A 67 13.73 38.13 34.48
C ARG A 67 12.50 38.54 35.30
N PHE A 68 12.13 37.73 36.28
CA PHE A 68 11.03 38.04 37.20
C PHE A 68 11.37 39.27 38.05
N LYS A 69 12.61 39.38 38.53
CA LYS A 69 13.09 40.56 39.24
C LYS A 69 13.09 41.81 38.37
N GLU A 70 13.54 41.73 37.12
CA GLU A 70 13.48 42.87 36.19
C GLU A 70 12.03 43.30 35.90
N ALA A 71 11.14 42.34 35.62
CA ALA A 71 9.74 42.62 35.31
C ALA A 71 8.95 43.20 36.51
N SER A 72 9.28 42.78 37.73
CA SER A 72 8.61 43.25 38.96
C SER A 72 9.00 44.67 39.39
N VAL A 73 10.01 45.29 38.76
CA VAL A 73 10.39 46.70 39.02
C VAL A 73 9.44 47.66 38.31
N ASP A 74 9.00 47.33 37.09
CA ASP A 74 8.22 48.22 36.23
C ASP A 74 6.71 47.90 36.22
N ILE A 75 6.30 46.72 36.73
CA ILE A 75 4.93 46.21 36.59
C ILE A 75 4.40 45.66 37.92
N ASP A 76 3.24 46.16 38.37
CA ASP A 76 2.58 45.75 39.63
C ASP A 76 2.12 44.27 39.63
N GLN A 77 1.85 43.69 38.45
CA GLN A 77 1.53 42.27 38.27
C GLN A 77 2.32 41.68 37.10
N VAL A 78 3.30 40.83 37.43
CA VAL A 78 4.09 40.10 36.44
C VAL A 78 3.29 38.90 35.94
N ASN A 79 3.22 38.71 34.62
CA ASN A 79 2.62 37.50 34.03
C ASN A 79 3.62 36.34 34.11
N THR A 80 3.60 35.63 35.25
CA THR A 80 4.52 34.52 35.55
C THR A 80 4.45 33.41 34.50
N VAL A 81 3.25 33.07 34.01
CA VAL A 81 3.06 32.03 32.98
C VAL A 81 3.78 32.39 31.68
N ALA A 82 3.64 33.62 31.19
CA ALA A 82 4.27 34.05 29.94
C ALA A 82 5.81 34.03 30.04
N LEU A 83 6.37 34.41 31.20
CA LEU A 83 7.81 34.32 31.45
C LEU A 83 8.31 32.87 31.44
N ILE A 84 7.57 31.96 32.10
CA ILE A 84 7.91 30.53 32.13
C ILE A 84 7.90 29.96 30.71
N GLU A 85 6.87 30.23 29.92
CA GLU A 85 6.77 29.75 28.54
C GLU A 85 7.90 30.28 27.64
N GLN A 86 8.25 31.56 27.79
CA GLN A 86 9.34 32.15 27.01
C GLN A 86 10.68 31.50 27.34
N VAL A 87 11.05 31.34 28.63
CA VAL A 87 12.31 30.70 29.01
C VAL A 87 12.30 29.21 28.66
N TYR A 88 11.15 28.54 28.76
CA TYR A 88 11.00 27.15 28.35
C TYR A 88 11.28 26.95 26.85
N SER A 89 10.75 27.82 25.98
CA SER A 89 10.94 27.73 24.52
C SER A 89 12.41 27.88 24.08
N GLN A 90 13.24 28.52 24.91
CA GLN A 90 14.67 28.72 24.65
C GLN A 90 15.52 27.48 25.02
N GLN A 91 14.94 26.53 25.76
CA GLN A 91 15.64 25.31 26.18
C GLN A 91 15.82 24.32 25.02
N LYS A 92 16.99 23.70 24.95
CA LYS A 92 17.38 22.75 23.89
C LYS A 92 17.95 21.46 24.46
N ILE A 93 17.68 20.33 23.80
CA ILE A 93 18.38 19.06 23.99
C ILE A 93 19.16 18.77 22.71
N GLY A 94 20.48 18.95 22.78
CA GLY A 94 21.35 18.86 21.61
C GLY A 94 21.02 19.96 20.58
N ILE A 95 20.62 19.55 19.38
CA ILE A 95 20.32 20.47 18.26
C ILE A 95 18.83 20.88 18.25
N PHE A 96 17.96 20.14 18.94
CA PHE A 96 16.51 20.32 18.88
C PHE A 96 15.98 21.06 20.12
N SER A 97 15.01 21.96 19.90
CA SER A 97 14.26 22.60 21.00
C SER A 97 13.23 21.63 21.60
N TYR A 98 12.79 21.92 22.83
CA TYR A 98 11.81 21.07 23.53
C TYR A 98 10.50 20.95 22.74
N ASP A 99 9.98 22.07 22.21
CA ASP A 99 8.74 22.08 21.44
C ASP A 99 8.88 21.35 20.09
N GLN A 100 10.05 21.42 19.45
CA GLN A 100 10.32 20.65 18.23
C GLN A 100 10.33 19.14 18.48
N ILE A 101 10.91 18.70 19.60
CA ILE A 101 10.92 17.28 19.98
C ILE A 101 9.49 16.81 20.26
N GLU A 102 8.70 17.59 21.00
CA GLU A 102 7.31 17.27 21.31
C GLU A 102 6.46 17.17 20.04
N TYR A 103 6.60 18.14 19.13
CA TYR A 103 5.91 18.13 17.84
C TYR A 103 6.33 16.93 16.97
N PHE A 104 7.63 16.68 16.82
CA PHE A 104 8.15 15.57 16.03
C PHE A 104 7.62 14.22 16.54
N CYS A 105 7.72 13.97 17.85
CA CYS A 105 7.23 12.73 18.44
C CYS A 105 5.70 12.57 18.35
N ARG A 106 4.94 13.67 18.30
CA ARG A 106 3.48 13.65 18.13
C ARG A 106 3.06 13.31 16.70
N VAL A 107 3.77 13.84 15.71
CA VAL A 107 3.42 13.67 14.28
C VAL A 107 3.96 12.35 13.72
N LEU A 108 5.10 11.87 14.22
CA LEU A 108 5.80 10.71 13.66
C LEU A 108 4.95 9.43 13.56
N PRO A 109 4.12 9.02 14.56
CA PRO A 109 3.29 7.83 14.42
C PRO A 109 2.34 7.87 13.22
N ASN A 110 1.73 9.03 12.96
CA ASN A 110 0.83 9.22 11.82
C ASN A 110 1.61 9.18 10.50
N LEU A 111 2.82 9.74 10.49
CA LEU A 111 3.70 9.74 9.34
C LEU A 111 4.21 8.34 9.00
N LEU A 112 4.55 7.51 10.00
CA LEU A 112 4.92 6.10 9.82
C LEU A 112 3.77 5.26 9.29
N LEU A 113 2.54 5.53 9.75
CA LEU A 113 1.33 4.88 9.22
C LEU A 113 1.13 5.27 7.75
N ALA A 114 1.23 6.56 7.42
CA ALA A 114 1.13 7.05 6.05
C ALA A 114 2.22 6.47 5.14
N PHE A 115 3.47 6.38 5.60
CA PHE A 115 4.54 5.73 4.85
C PHE A 115 4.35 4.22 4.69
N GLY A 116 3.80 3.54 5.69
CA GLY A 116 3.41 2.14 5.58
C GLY A 116 2.37 1.93 4.47
N LEU A 117 1.31 2.74 4.46
CA LEU A 117 0.28 2.70 3.42
C LEU A 117 0.84 3.05 2.03
N LEU A 118 1.65 4.11 1.93
CA LEU A 118 2.31 4.52 0.70
C LEU A 118 3.18 3.39 0.14
N GLY A 119 3.91 2.68 0.99
CA GLY A 119 4.72 1.53 0.61
C GLY A 119 3.90 0.41 -0.02
N THR A 120 2.71 0.10 0.52
CA THR A 120 1.78 -0.87 -0.09
C THR A 120 1.27 -0.39 -1.44
N PHE A 121 0.83 0.85 -1.55
CA PHE A 121 0.33 1.39 -2.82
C PHE A 121 1.41 1.39 -3.91
N LEU A 122 2.62 1.85 -3.58
CA LEU A 122 3.75 1.82 -4.51
C LEU A 122 4.12 0.39 -4.90
N GLY A 123 4.17 -0.53 -3.92
CA GLY A 123 4.52 -1.92 -4.17
C GLY A 123 3.51 -2.65 -5.06
N ILE A 124 2.21 -2.46 -4.84
CA ILE A 124 1.16 -3.00 -5.72
C ILE A 124 1.23 -2.36 -7.11
N THR A 125 1.45 -1.04 -7.20
CA THR A 125 1.53 -0.33 -8.49
C THR A 125 2.69 -0.83 -9.34
N LEU A 126 3.88 -0.97 -8.74
CA LEU A 126 5.07 -1.49 -9.44
C LEU A 126 4.87 -2.96 -9.86
N ASN A 127 4.25 -3.75 -9.01
CA ASN A 127 3.92 -5.14 -9.29
C ASN A 127 2.97 -5.27 -10.48
N LEU A 128 1.87 -4.49 -10.52
CA LEU A 128 0.93 -4.48 -11.64
C LEU A 128 1.60 -4.08 -12.96
N ASN A 129 2.53 -3.11 -12.92
CA ASN A 129 3.29 -2.71 -14.11
C ASN A 129 4.20 -3.85 -14.61
N GLN A 130 4.91 -4.53 -13.71
CA GLN A 130 5.74 -5.70 -14.06
C GLN A 130 4.90 -6.85 -14.58
N LEU A 131 3.77 -7.15 -13.94
CA LEU A 131 2.83 -8.18 -14.38
C LEU A 131 2.29 -7.88 -15.78
N SER A 132 1.89 -6.63 -16.04
CA SER A 132 1.43 -6.18 -17.36
C SER A 132 2.50 -6.37 -18.44
N GLN A 133 3.75 -5.99 -18.17
CA GLN A 133 4.86 -6.17 -19.11
C GLN A 133 5.19 -7.64 -19.34
N MET A 134 5.15 -8.47 -18.30
CA MET A 134 5.36 -9.92 -18.44
C MET A 134 4.24 -10.57 -19.25
N LEU A 135 2.97 -10.24 -18.98
CA LEU A 135 1.82 -10.77 -19.71
C LEU A 135 1.89 -10.42 -21.21
N THR A 136 2.38 -9.22 -21.54
CA THR A 136 2.59 -8.77 -22.92
C THR A 136 3.68 -9.58 -23.63
N ASN A 137 4.69 -10.05 -22.89
CA ASN A 137 5.81 -10.85 -23.40
C ASN A 137 5.60 -12.38 -23.33
N VAL A 138 4.43 -12.85 -22.83
CA VAL A 138 4.09 -14.28 -22.72
C VAL A 138 3.84 -14.95 -24.08
N ALA A 139 3.62 -14.18 -25.15
CA ALA A 139 3.43 -14.71 -26.51
C ALA A 139 4.65 -15.47 -27.10
N GLN A 140 5.77 -15.58 -26.38
CA GLN A 140 7.01 -16.24 -26.81
C GLN A 140 7.55 -17.31 -25.83
N VAL A 141 6.79 -17.74 -24.81
CA VAL A 141 7.31 -18.63 -23.76
C VAL A 141 6.75 -20.05 -23.91
N ASP A 142 7.59 -20.98 -24.39
CA ASP A 142 7.22 -22.38 -24.67
C ASP A 142 7.02 -23.29 -23.42
N ASN A 143 7.34 -22.83 -22.20
CA ASN A 143 7.31 -23.65 -20.99
C ASN A 143 6.55 -22.99 -19.82
N ILE A 144 5.57 -23.70 -19.26
CA ILE A 144 4.78 -23.29 -18.09
C ILE A 144 5.65 -23.08 -16.84
N GLU A 145 6.74 -23.83 -16.69
CA GLU A 145 7.73 -23.63 -15.60
C GLU A 145 8.39 -22.24 -15.67
N ASN A 146 8.67 -21.73 -16.87
CA ASN A 146 9.21 -20.38 -17.04
C ASN A 146 8.17 -19.31 -16.73
N LEU A 147 6.89 -19.59 -16.90
CA LEU A 147 5.79 -18.68 -16.58
C LEU A 147 5.52 -18.65 -15.07
N LEU A 148 5.60 -19.80 -14.39
CA LEU A 148 5.51 -19.89 -12.93
C LEU A 148 6.69 -19.17 -12.24
N ASN A 149 7.92 -19.39 -12.72
CA ASN A 149 9.10 -18.67 -12.22
C ASN A 149 8.99 -17.15 -12.46
N LYS A 150 8.37 -16.73 -13.57
CA LYS A 150 8.11 -15.30 -13.86
C LYS A 150 7.01 -14.70 -12.99
N LEU A 151 6.01 -15.47 -12.56
CA LEU A 151 4.95 -15.01 -11.64
C LEU A 151 5.38 -14.97 -10.17
N GLN A 152 6.42 -15.72 -9.80
CA GLN A 152 6.97 -15.72 -8.45
C GLN A 152 7.56 -14.36 -8.04
N GLN A 153 8.20 -13.65 -8.98
CA GLN A 153 8.83 -12.36 -8.73
C GLN A 153 7.81 -11.24 -8.39
N PRO A 154 6.70 -11.06 -9.14
CA PRO A 154 5.59 -10.20 -8.75
C PRO A 154 4.97 -10.60 -7.39
N LEU A 155 4.70 -11.89 -7.15
CA LEU A 155 4.14 -12.34 -5.87
C LEU A 155 5.07 -12.03 -4.68
N GLN A 156 6.38 -12.15 -4.86
CA GLN A 156 7.36 -11.77 -3.84
C GLN A 156 7.38 -10.26 -3.61
N ALA A 157 7.30 -9.45 -4.67
CA ALA A 157 7.21 -7.99 -4.55
C ALA A 157 5.95 -7.54 -3.77
N MET A 158 4.82 -8.23 -3.94
CA MET A 158 3.61 -8.00 -3.15
C MET A 158 3.84 -8.29 -1.66
N SER A 159 4.43 -9.45 -1.35
CA SER A 159 4.74 -9.86 0.03
C SER A 159 5.67 -8.84 0.72
N ILE A 160 6.67 -8.33 -0.01
CA ILE A 160 7.57 -7.29 0.47
C ILE A 160 6.81 -5.97 0.75
N ALA A 161 5.92 -5.55 -0.15
CA ALA A 161 5.12 -4.34 0.04
C ALA A 161 4.21 -4.42 1.28
N PHE A 162 3.63 -5.60 1.55
CA PHE A 162 2.85 -5.85 2.76
C PHE A 162 3.73 -5.88 4.02
N ALA A 163 4.88 -6.56 3.98
CA ALA A 163 5.80 -6.60 5.13
C ALA A 163 6.32 -5.20 5.50
N THR A 164 6.55 -4.34 4.50
CA THR A 164 6.98 -2.95 4.71
C THR A 164 5.90 -2.12 5.41
N SER A 165 4.64 -2.29 5.00
CA SER A 165 3.49 -1.63 5.60
C SER A 165 3.22 -2.10 7.02
N LEU A 166 3.27 -3.43 7.24
CA LEU A 166 3.15 -4.01 8.57
C LEU A 166 4.23 -3.47 9.52
N THR A 167 5.45 -3.28 9.01
CA THR A 167 6.55 -2.67 9.76
C THR A 167 6.24 -1.22 10.15
N GLY A 168 5.72 -0.41 9.21
CA GLY A 168 5.29 0.97 9.49
C GLY A 168 4.19 1.06 10.55
N ILE A 169 3.19 0.18 10.45
CA ILE A 169 2.09 0.08 11.42
C ILE A 169 2.61 -0.35 12.80
N LEU A 170 3.49 -1.36 12.85
CA LEU A 170 4.07 -1.86 14.09
C LEU A 170 4.86 -0.76 14.82
N PHE A 171 5.74 -0.04 14.12
CA PHE A 171 6.50 1.06 14.73
C PHE A 171 5.60 2.24 15.11
N SER A 172 4.57 2.56 14.32
CA SER A 172 3.57 3.57 14.70
C SER A 172 2.87 3.21 16.01
N ALA A 173 2.42 1.96 16.17
CA ALA A 173 1.80 1.47 17.40
C ALA A 173 2.77 1.49 18.60
N LEU A 174 4.02 1.06 18.40
CA LEU A 174 5.06 1.09 19.43
C LEU A 174 5.37 2.51 19.91
N ILE A 175 5.56 3.47 18.99
CA ILE A 175 5.84 4.87 19.36
C ILE A 175 4.62 5.49 20.05
N THR A 176 3.41 5.21 19.57
CA THR A 176 2.18 5.72 20.20
C THR A 176 2.08 5.23 21.65
N THR A 177 2.34 3.95 21.89
CA THR A 177 2.37 3.37 23.23
C THR A 177 3.46 3.99 24.10
N PHE A 178 4.66 4.20 23.54
CA PHE A 178 5.76 4.84 24.26
C PHE A 178 5.46 6.30 24.60
N ASN A 179 4.84 7.05 23.68
CA ASN A 179 4.40 8.42 23.88
C ASN A 179 3.35 8.53 24.98
N LEU A 180 2.46 7.53 25.11
CA LEU A 180 1.47 7.43 26.16
C LEU A 180 2.14 7.22 27.53
N ILE A 181 3.05 6.26 27.64
CA ILE A 181 3.75 5.94 28.90
C ILE A 181 4.57 7.13 29.38
N LYS A 182 5.36 7.75 28.50
CA LYS A 182 6.24 8.87 28.86
C LYS A 182 5.60 10.22 28.60
N ASN A 183 4.33 10.47 28.93
CA ASN A 183 3.63 11.72 28.55
C ASN A 183 4.40 13.03 28.93
N THR A 184 4.98 13.73 27.94
CA THR A 184 5.73 15.00 28.15
C THR A 184 4.81 16.15 28.45
N SER A 185 3.60 16.17 27.91
CA SER A 185 2.67 17.27 28.12
C SER A 185 2.26 17.34 29.59
N VAL A 186 2.04 16.18 30.23
CA VAL A 186 1.82 16.10 31.69
C VAL A 186 3.06 16.52 32.48
N ALA A 187 4.26 16.10 32.06
CA ALA A 187 5.50 16.49 32.73
C ALA A 187 5.79 18.00 32.59
N LYS A 188 5.53 18.59 31.42
CA LYS A 188 5.63 20.02 31.14
C LYS A 188 4.66 20.80 32.02
N TYR A 189 3.38 20.39 32.06
CA TYR A 189 2.39 21.00 32.93
C TYR A 189 2.81 21.00 34.40
N LYS A 190 3.24 19.84 34.93
CA LYS A 190 3.73 19.74 36.31
C LYS A 190 4.94 20.64 36.59
N LEU A 191 5.87 20.74 35.63
CA LEU A 191 7.02 21.62 35.74
C LEU A 191 6.58 23.09 35.80
N VAL A 192 5.71 23.53 34.88
CA VAL A 192 5.21 24.92 34.83
C VAL A 192 4.52 25.29 36.14
N CYS A 193 3.57 24.48 36.61
CA CYS A 193 2.89 24.75 37.89
C CYS A 193 3.85 24.79 39.08
N SER A 194 4.87 23.91 39.10
CA SER A 194 5.87 23.93 40.18
C SER A 194 6.74 25.18 40.12
N ILE A 195 7.07 25.66 38.93
CA ILE A 195 7.85 26.90 38.77
C ILE A 195 7.01 28.11 39.18
N GLU A 196 5.75 28.16 38.75
CA GLU A 196 4.79 29.21 39.10
C GLU A 196 4.61 29.30 40.62
N ASP A 197 4.36 28.17 41.30
CA ASP A 197 4.26 28.09 42.76
C ASP A 197 5.53 28.59 43.46
N TYR A 198 6.71 28.23 42.94
CA TYR A 198 7.98 28.73 43.47
C TYR A 198 8.14 30.25 43.30
N LEU A 199 7.82 30.79 42.12
CA LEU A 199 8.01 32.21 41.82
C LEU A 199 7.04 33.07 42.63
N ASP A 200 5.75 32.73 42.66
CA ASP A 200 4.72 33.56 43.27
C ASP A 200 4.69 33.43 44.80
N ASN A 201 4.89 32.22 45.36
CA ASN A 201 4.74 32.01 46.80
C ASN A 201 6.05 32.09 47.59
N ILE A 202 7.21 31.90 46.96
CA ILE A 202 8.51 31.89 47.65
C ILE A 202 9.36 33.05 47.20
N TYR A 203 9.65 33.14 45.89
CA TYR A 203 10.59 34.13 45.38
C TYR A 203 10.03 35.56 45.44
N GLN A 204 8.76 35.76 45.09
CA GLN A 204 8.09 37.05 45.22
C GLN A 204 8.05 37.51 46.68
N SER A 205 7.83 36.60 47.63
CA SER A 205 7.91 36.92 49.06
C SER A 205 9.32 37.31 49.51
N GLU A 206 10.38 36.79 48.87
CA GLU A 206 11.79 37.13 49.14
C GLU A 206 12.17 38.50 48.56
N ILE A 207 11.63 38.88 47.39
CA ILE A 207 11.82 40.21 46.78
C ILE A 207 11.00 41.30 47.49
N GLN A 208 9.74 40.99 47.86
CA GLN A 208 8.85 41.94 48.55
C GLN A 208 9.14 42.05 50.06
N GLY A 209 10.17 41.36 50.56
CA GLY A 209 10.58 41.30 51.97
C GLY A 209 10.99 42.62 52.64
N ASN A 210 10.61 43.79 52.12
CA ASN A 210 10.73 45.08 52.81
C ASN A 210 9.50 45.97 52.55
N HIS A 211 8.47 45.73 53.35
CA HIS A 211 7.37 46.59 53.78
C HIS A 211 7.19 47.98 53.09
N ARG A 212 6.17 48.08 52.21
CA ARG A 212 5.49 49.36 51.88
C ARG A 212 4.82 49.99 53.12
N LEU A 213 4.46 49.17 54.11
CA LEU A 213 3.78 49.60 55.33
C LEU A 213 4.76 50.20 56.36
N ASP A 214 5.89 49.56 56.65
CA ASP A 214 6.91 50.06 57.58
C ASP A 214 7.52 51.38 57.10
N LYS A 215 7.76 51.53 55.80
CA LYS A 215 8.28 52.79 55.23
C LYS A 215 7.27 53.94 55.32
N ALA A 216 5.97 53.63 55.32
CA ALA A 216 4.90 54.61 55.51
C ALA A 216 4.68 54.93 57.00
N VAL A 217 4.79 53.93 57.87
CA VAL A 217 4.64 54.06 59.33
C VAL A 217 5.82 54.82 59.94
N ASP A 218 7.06 54.52 59.56
CA ASP A 218 8.24 55.24 60.05
C ASP A 218 8.25 56.71 59.60
N ARG A 219 7.77 56.98 58.38
CA ARG A 219 7.63 58.35 57.86
C ARG A 219 6.50 59.10 58.56
N LEU A 220 5.39 58.44 58.88
CA LEU A 220 4.28 59.02 59.65
C LEU A 220 4.70 59.37 61.09
N VAL A 221 5.42 58.47 61.76
CA VAL A 221 5.91 58.68 63.14
C VAL A 221 6.94 59.80 63.22
N PHE A 222 7.80 59.94 62.20
CA PHE A 222 8.77 61.02 62.10
C PHE A 222 8.11 62.39 61.88
N GLU A 223 7.14 62.48 60.95
CA GLU A 223 6.40 63.73 60.66
C GLU A 223 5.53 64.17 61.85
N PHE A 224 4.95 63.23 62.61
CA PHE A 224 4.11 63.56 63.76
C PHE A 224 4.91 64.12 64.96
N LYS A 225 6.17 63.71 65.10
CA LYS A 225 7.08 64.16 66.17
C LYS A 225 7.64 65.56 65.87
N ASP A 226 7.91 65.86 64.60
CA ASP A 226 8.34 67.19 64.14
C ASP A 226 7.17 68.20 64.20
N PHE A 227 5.94 67.76 63.90
CA PHE A 227 4.73 68.57 63.99
C PHE A 227 4.45 69.08 65.42
N LEU A 228 4.54 68.23 66.45
CA LEU A 228 4.29 68.62 67.84
C LEU A 228 5.35 69.58 68.40
N GLY A 229 6.60 69.47 67.94
CA GLY A 229 7.68 70.39 68.31
C GLY A 229 7.53 71.78 67.69
N ARG A 230 7.01 71.86 66.45
CA ARG A 230 6.76 73.11 65.73
C ARG A 230 5.45 73.79 66.14
N PHE A 231 4.47 73.04 66.62
CA PHE A 231 3.16 73.56 67.02
C PHE A 231 3.23 74.48 68.25
N GLY A 232 4.04 74.13 69.26
CA GLY A 232 4.16 74.91 70.50
C GLY A 232 4.86 76.26 70.36
N THR A 233 5.75 76.41 69.37
CA THR A 233 6.51 77.63 69.10
C THR A 233 5.83 78.53 68.08
N THR A 234 5.21 77.95 67.04
CA THR A 234 4.59 78.72 65.94
C THR A 234 3.29 79.43 66.36
N VAL A 235 2.53 78.88 67.31
CA VAL A 235 1.26 79.48 67.76
C VAL A 235 1.48 80.76 68.59
N ARG A 236 2.63 80.90 69.27
CA ARG A 236 2.97 82.10 70.04
C ARG A 236 3.34 83.27 69.13
N ASP A 237 4.10 83.00 68.08
CA ASP A 237 4.61 84.03 67.16
C ASP A 237 3.56 84.42 66.09
N ALA A 238 2.64 83.52 65.75
CA ALA A 238 1.57 83.79 64.79
C ALA A 238 0.53 84.81 65.27
N VAL A 239 0.36 85.01 66.58
CA VAL A 239 -0.58 86.01 67.12
C VAL A 239 -0.05 87.45 66.95
N GLU A 240 1.26 87.63 66.87
CA GLU A 240 1.89 88.96 66.81
C GLU A 240 2.05 89.53 65.39
N SER A 241 1.89 88.72 64.33
CA SER A 241 2.25 89.10 62.93
C SER A 241 1.11 88.96 61.89
N SER A 242 -0.11 88.58 62.30
CA SER A 242 -1.14 88.00 61.40
C SER A 242 -2.08 88.97 60.64
N LEU A 243 -1.65 90.12 60.11
CA LEU A 243 -2.56 90.88 59.22
C LEU A 243 -2.04 91.22 57.81
N GLY A 244 -0.74 91.06 57.50
CA GLY A 244 -0.20 91.44 56.18
C GLY A 244 -0.01 90.27 55.18
N ALA A 245 0.69 89.22 55.60
CA ALA A 245 1.18 88.19 54.67
C ALA A 245 0.13 87.15 54.20
N LYS A 246 -0.95 86.93 54.97
CA LYS A 246 -1.99 85.92 54.66
C LYS A 246 -2.80 86.23 53.39
N ILE A 247 -2.90 87.50 52.99
CA ILE A 247 -3.69 87.90 51.82
C ILE A 247 -2.99 87.45 50.52
N GLN A 248 -1.66 87.52 50.46
CA GLN A 248 -0.90 87.15 49.26
C GLN A 248 -0.94 85.63 49.00
N GLU A 249 -0.85 84.81 50.05
CA GLU A 249 -0.96 83.36 49.94
C GLU A 249 -2.35 82.91 49.47
N ILE A 250 -3.42 83.59 49.92
CA ILE A 250 -4.80 83.35 49.43
C ILE A 250 -4.94 83.72 47.95
N VAL A 251 -4.30 84.81 47.51
CA VAL A 251 -4.30 85.22 46.09
C VAL A 251 -3.56 84.19 45.23
N ASP A 252 -2.41 83.69 45.68
CA ASP A 252 -1.61 82.71 44.96
C ASP A 252 -2.29 81.33 44.89
N VAL A 253 -2.94 80.90 45.99
CA VAL A 253 -3.76 79.68 46.01
C VAL A 253 -4.98 79.81 45.09
N ASN A 254 -5.63 80.98 45.03
CA ASN A 254 -6.72 81.22 44.09
C ASN A 254 -6.26 81.16 42.63
N LYS A 255 -5.06 81.67 42.33
CA LYS A 255 -4.47 81.59 40.99
C LYS A 255 -4.20 80.14 40.58
N GLN A 256 -3.62 79.34 41.48
CA GLN A 256 -3.39 77.91 41.24
C GLN A 256 -4.70 77.12 41.09
N ALA A 257 -5.71 77.42 41.90
CA ALA A 257 -7.03 76.81 41.78
C ALA A 257 -7.70 77.14 40.43
N ASN A 258 -7.53 78.37 39.93
CA ASN A 258 -8.05 78.78 38.64
C ASN A 258 -7.30 78.13 37.46
N GLU A 259 -5.97 77.99 37.54
CA GLU A 259 -5.18 77.24 36.55
C GLU A 259 -5.50 75.74 36.55
N LEU A 260 -5.77 75.16 37.72
CA LEU A 260 -6.24 73.79 37.84
C LEU A 260 -7.62 73.63 37.21
N ALA A 261 -8.56 74.56 37.49
CA ALA A 261 -9.88 74.56 36.89
C ALA A 261 -9.81 74.63 35.35
N TYR A 262 -8.93 75.48 34.80
CA TYR A 262 -8.70 75.55 33.35
C TYR A 262 -8.19 74.22 32.78
N ARG A 263 -7.19 73.58 33.43
CA ARG A 263 -6.65 72.28 32.99
C ARG A 263 -7.67 71.15 33.05
N VAL A 264 -8.52 71.14 34.09
CA VAL A 264 -9.61 70.16 34.21
C VAL A 264 -10.63 70.40 33.10
N TYR A 265 -10.99 71.65 32.82
CA TYR A 265 -11.95 71.98 31.77
C TYR A 265 -11.41 71.62 30.38
N SER A 266 -10.15 71.94 30.08
CA SER A 266 -9.51 71.59 28.82
C SER A 266 -9.35 70.08 28.65
N GLY A 267 -8.91 69.37 29.69
CA GLY A 267 -8.75 67.91 29.65
C GLY A 267 -10.10 67.20 29.52
N PHE A 268 -11.16 67.72 30.14
CA PHE A 268 -12.51 67.19 29.98
C PHE A 268 -13.05 67.41 28.57
N GLN A 269 -12.77 68.56 27.95
CA GLN A 269 -13.19 68.84 26.59
C GLN A 269 -12.44 67.99 25.54
N GLU A 270 -11.14 67.77 25.72
CA GLU A 270 -10.33 66.85 24.90
C GLU A 270 -10.80 65.40 25.04
N SER A 271 -11.05 64.95 26.27
CA SER A 271 -11.59 63.61 26.54
C SER A 271 -12.98 63.42 25.92
N SER A 272 -13.83 64.45 26.00
CA SER A 272 -15.17 64.42 25.38
C SER A 272 -15.10 64.37 23.85
N GLY A 273 -14.16 65.10 23.23
CA GLY A 273 -13.92 65.02 21.78
C GLY A 273 -13.41 63.65 21.34
N THR A 274 -12.52 63.04 22.12
CA THR A 274 -12.02 61.67 21.88
C THR A 274 -13.14 60.64 22.05
N PHE A 275 -13.98 60.80 23.07
CA PHE A 275 -15.14 59.93 23.30
C PHE A 275 -16.15 60.02 22.16
N ALA A 276 -16.47 61.23 21.68
CA ALA A 276 -17.35 61.41 20.53
C ALA A 276 -16.81 60.69 19.28
N LYS A 277 -15.52 60.82 19.01
CA LYS A 277 -14.86 60.11 17.90
C LYS A 277 -14.92 58.59 18.06
N SER A 278 -14.71 58.06 19.27
CA SER A 278 -14.84 56.62 19.55
C SER A 278 -16.27 56.12 19.35
N VAL A 279 -17.29 56.94 19.67
CA VAL A 279 -18.69 56.59 19.42
C VAL A 279 -18.98 56.54 17.92
N ASP A 280 -18.43 57.48 17.13
CA ASP A 280 -18.55 57.47 15.67
C ASP A 280 -17.88 56.22 15.05
N ASP A 281 -16.67 55.86 15.52
CA ASP A 281 -15.95 54.67 15.07
C ASP A 281 -16.70 53.37 15.43
N LEU A 282 -17.30 53.32 16.62
CA LEU A 282 -18.13 52.19 17.06
C LEU A 282 -19.40 52.07 16.19
N GLN A 283 -20.03 53.20 15.86
CA GLN A 283 -21.19 53.23 14.97
C GLN A 283 -20.82 52.73 13.57
N ALA A 284 -19.70 53.20 13.00
CA ALA A 284 -19.22 52.74 11.71
C ALA A 284 -18.93 51.22 11.69
N THR A 285 -18.35 50.70 12.78
CA THR A 285 -18.09 49.26 12.95
C THR A 285 -19.39 48.46 13.05
N THR A 286 -20.38 48.98 13.77
CA THR A 286 -21.69 48.34 13.93
C THR A 286 -22.43 48.24 12.59
N ILE A 287 -22.36 49.29 11.76
CA ILE A 287 -22.92 49.30 10.40
C ILE A 287 -22.26 48.21 9.55
N LYS A 288 -20.92 48.12 9.54
CA LYS A 288 -20.20 47.06 8.81
C LYS A 288 -20.58 45.66 9.27
N PHE A 289 -20.77 45.46 10.57
CA PHE A 289 -21.22 44.17 11.10
C PHE A 289 -22.63 43.80 10.60
N ALA A 290 -23.54 44.77 10.56
CA ALA A 290 -24.89 44.56 10.04
C ALA A 290 -24.89 44.24 8.53
N GLU A 291 -24.04 44.92 7.75
CA GLU A 291 -23.86 44.62 6.31
C GLU A 291 -23.34 43.18 6.09
N ILE A 292 -22.32 42.76 6.85
CA ILE A 292 -21.77 41.41 6.75
C ILE A 292 -22.81 40.36 7.14
N ALA A 293 -23.59 40.61 8.20
CA ALA A 293 -24.66 39.72 8.61
C ALA A 293 -25.73 39.56 7.52
N GLN A 294 -26.12 40.66 6.85
CA GLN A 294 -27.04 40.61 5.71
C GLN A 294 -26.45 39.87 4.50
N VAL A 295 -25.16 40.07 4.20
CA VAL A 295 -24.48 39.32 3.12
C VAL A 295 -24.49 37.82 3.43
N PHE A 296 -24.25 37.44 4.68
CA PHE A 296 -24.28 36.05 5.12
C PHE A 296 -25.69 35.46 5.07
N GLU A 297 -26.71 36.18 5.56
CA GLU A 297 -28.12 35.78 5.53
C GLU A 297 -28.64 35.61 4.08
N ARG A 298 -28.22 36.49 3.17
CA ARG A 298 -28.55 36.39 1.74
C ARG A 298 -27.68 35.42 0.98
N SER A 299 -26.62 34.89 1.59
CA SER A 299 -25.75 33.95 0.92
C SER A 299 -26.43 32.58 0.85
N ASN A 300 -26.31 31.92 -0.30
CA ASN A 300 -26.71 30.52 -0.46
C ASN A 300 -25.71 29.56 0.19
N PHE A 301 -24.92 30.00 1.18
CA PHE A 301 -23.84 29.20 1.74
C PHE A 301 -24.35 27.90 2.37
N ALA A 302 -25.41 27.98 3.18
CA ALA A 302 -26.02 26.80 3.80
C ALA A 302 -26.58 25.83 2.74
N GLN A 303 -27.16 26.36 1.67
CA GLN A 303 -27.68 25.60 0.55
C GLN A 303 -26.56 24.89 -0.22
N LEU A 304 -25.51 25.63 -0.60
CA LEU A 304 -24.31 25.11 -1.28
C LEU A 304 -23.60 24.04 -0.46
N LEU A 305 -23.52 24.23 0.86
CA LEU A 305 -22.94 23.23 1.77
C LEU A 305 -23.80 21.96 1.82
N ALA A 306 -25.13 22.10 1.87
CA ALA A 306 -26.05 20.98 1.84
C ALA A 306 -25.99 20.22 0.49
N ASP A 307 -25.95 20.94 -0.63
CA ASP A 307 -25.83 20.37 -1.97
C ASP A 307 -24.50 19.64 -2.14
N ALA A 308 -23.38 20.25 -1.72
CA ALA A 308 -22.07 19.61 -1.74
C ALA A 308 -22.03 18.34 -0.87
N THR A 309 -22.70 18.36 0.29
CA THR A 309 -22.79 17.18 1.17
C THR A 309 -23.65 16.07 0.55
N LYS A 310 -24.73 16.44 -0.15
CA LYS A 310 -25.57 15.51 -0.91
C LYS A 310 -24.83 14.88 -2.08
N ASP A 311 -24.04 15.68 -2.80
CA ASP A 311 -23.19 15.19 -3.89
C ASP A 311 -22.11 14.24 -3.37
N LEU A 312 -21.50 14.55 -2.21
CA LEU A 312 -20.52 13.67 -1.57
C LEU A 312 -21.15 12.31 -1.18
N TYR A 313 -22.37 12.33 -0.64
CA TYR A 313 -23.13 11.10 -0.37
C TYR A 313 -23.43 10.31 -1.65
N GLY A 314 -23.78 11.01 -2.73
CA GLY A 314 -23.99 10.41 -4.06
C GLY A 314 -22.72 9.74 -4.60
N ILE A 315 -21.56 10.40 -4.48
CA ILE A 315 -20.26 9.85 -4.86
C ILE A 315 -19.92 8.62 -4.02
N GLN A 316 -20.13 8.66 -2.72
CA GLN A 316 -19.90 7.52 -1.82
C GLN A 316 -20.73 6.29 -2.23
N LYS A 317 -22.03 6.50 -2.55
CA LYS A 317 -22.91 5.42 -3.03
C LYS A 317 -22.42 4.82 -4.36
N LYS A 318 -22.03 5.67 -5.32
CA LYS A 318 -21.47 5.21 -6.60
C LYS A 318 -20.17 4.43 -6.40
N PHE A 319 -19.30 4.89 -5.50
CA PHE A 319 -18.04 4.21 -5.17
C PHE A 319 -18.26 2.81 -4.58
N ASN A 320 -19.23 2.66 -3.68
CA ASN A 320 -19.60 1.35 -3.13
C ASN A 320 -20.11 0.41 -4.24
N ASN A 321 -20.99 0.89 -5.12
CA ASN A 321 -21.45 0.11 -6.27
C ASN A 321 -20.29 -0.31 -7.20
N SER A 322 -19.36 0.59 -7.49
CA SER A 322 -18.18 0.27 -8.31
C SER A 322 -17.31 -0.81 -7.66
N THR A 323 -17.20 -0.80 -6.33
CA THR A 323 -16.46 -1.82 -5.57
C THR A 323 -17.14 -3.19 -5.66
N GLU A 324 -18.47 -3.22 -5.63
CA GLU A 324 -19.25 -4.45 -5.79
C GLU A 324 -19.18 -5.02 -7.21
N VAL A 325 -19.29 -4.16 -8.23
CA VAL A 325 -19.11 -4.57 -9.64
C VAL A 325 -17.68 -5.07 -9.89
N LEU A 326 -16.68 -4.43 -9.28
CA LEU A 326 -15.29 -4.90 -9.36
C LEU A 326 -15.13 -6.27 -8.70
N SER A 327 -15.72 -6.49 -7.53
CA SER A 327 -15.72 -7.80 -6.84
C SER A 327 -16.34 -8.89 -7.71
N GLN A 328 -17.50 -8.62 -8.32
CA GLN A 328 -18.14 -9.55 -9.25
C GLN A 328 -17.26 -9.83 -10.48
N SER A 329 -16.61 -8.80 -11.03
CA SER A 329 -15.71 -8.95 -12.18
C SER A 329 -14.50 -9.83 -11.84
N VAL A 330 -13.93 -9.68 -10.63
CA VAL A 330 -12.84 -10.54 -10.14
C VAL A 330 -13.29 -11.99 -10.03
N SER A 331 -14.50 -12.25 -9.54
CA SER A 331 -15.06 -13.63 -9.46
C SER A 331 -15.28 -14.26 -10.84
N VAL A 332 -15.71 -13.49 -11.82
CA VAL A 332 -15.84 -13.96 -13.21
C VAL A 332 -14.46 -14.29 -13.80
N ILE A 333 -13.46 -13.44 -13.56
CA ILE A 333 -12.08 -13.70 -14.01
C ILE A 333 -11.52 -14.96 -13.35
N GLU A 334 -11.76 -15.18 -12.06
CA GLU A 334 -11.35 -16.39 -11.35
C GLU A 334 -11.95 -17.65 -12.01
N SER A 335 -13.25 -17.60 -12.32
CA SER A 335 -13.95 -18.68 -13.01
C SER A 335 -13.35 -18.97 -14.39
N ALA A 336 -13.06 -17.92 -15.17
CA ALA A 336 -12.43 -18.05 -16.48
C ALA A 336 -11.01 -18.65 -16.39
N VAL A 337 -10.24 -18.27 -15.37
CA VAL A 337 -8.90 -18.84 -15.14
C VAL A 337 -9.00 -20.33 -14.82
N ILE A 338 -9.96 -20.75 -13.99
CA ILE A 338 -10.20 -22.17 -13.68
C ILE A 338 -10.54 -22.95 -14.96
N GLU A 339 -11.37 -22.39 -15.83
CA GLU A 339 -11.76 -23.01 -17.09
C GLU A 339 -10.56 -23.15 -18.05
N VAL A 340 -9.72 -22.12 -18.17
CA VAL A 340 -8.48 -22.17 -18.95
C VAL A 340 -7.53 -23.25 -18.43
N VAL A 341 -7.35 -23.36 -17.11
CA VAL A 341 -6.51 -24.41 -16.51
C VAL A 341 -7.06 -25.80 -16.83
N ASN A 342 -8.39 -25.99 -16.78
CA ASN A 342 -9.02 -27.25 -17.13
C ASN A 342 -8.84 -27.59 -18.61
N SER A 343 -8.99 -26.61 -19.52
CA SER A 343 -8.72 -26.77 -20.94
C SER A 343 -7.26 -27.14 -21.20
N ASN A 344 -6.32 -26.51 -20.49
CA ASN A 344 -4.90 -26.82 -20.62
C ASN A 344 -4.58 -28.26 -20.19
N ARG A 345 -5.23 -28.75 -19.13
CA ARG A 345 -5.12 -30.16 -18.70
C ARG A 345 -5.65 -31.11 -19.78
N GLN A 346 -6.72 -30.76 -20.48
CA GLN A 346 -7.22 -31.55 -21.62
C GLN A 346 -6.23 -31.56 -22.78
N VAL A 347 -5.63 -30.42 -23.12
CA VAL A 347 -4.59 -30.34 -24.17
C VAL A 347 -3.38 -31.20 -23.82
N GLN A 348 -2.93 -31.19 -22.57
CA GLN A 348 -1.85 -32.09 -22.12
C GLN A 348 -2.21 -33.57 -22.28
N ASN A 349 -3.46 -33.94 -21.98
CA ASN A 349 -3.93 -35.30 -22.18
C ASN A 349 -3.91 -35.68 -23.68
N ILE A 350 -4.35 -34.78 -24.56
CA ILE A 350 -4.26 -34.96 -26.01
C ILE A 350 -2.80 -35.13 -26.46
N ALA A 351 -1.89 -34.30 -25.97
CA ALA A 351 -0.46 -34.42 -26.30
C ALA A 351 0.11 -35.79 -25.91
N ASN A 352 -0.25 -36.31 -24.74
CA ASN A 352 0.15 -37.65 -24.31
C ASN A 352 -0.44 -38.75 -25.19
N GLN A 353 -1.71 -38.60 -25.61
CA GLN A 353 -2.35 -39.55 -26.53
C GLN A 353 -1.69 -39.54 -27.92
N ILE A 354 -1.36 -38.36 -28.46
CA ILE A 354 -0.62 -38.21 -29.71
C ILE A 354 0.75 -38.90 -29.61
N ASN A 355 1.46 -38.71 -28.49
CA ASN A 355 2.75 -39.36 -28.28
C ASN A 355 2.64 -40.89 -28.28
N ASN A 356 1.65 -41.45 -27.58
CA ASN A 356 1.38 -42.89 -27.61
C ASN A 356 1.01 -43.37 -29.03
N HIS A 357 0.24 -42.58 -29.78
CA HIS A 357 -0.13 -42.91 -31.15
C HIS A 357 1.08 -42.89 -32.12
N ASN A 358 1.97 -41.93 -31.96
CA ASN A 358 3.21 -41.86 -32.72
C ASN A 358 4.09 -43.08 -32.47
N GLN A 359 4.19 -43.55 -31.22
CA GLN A 359 4.92 -44.79 -30.91
C GLN A 359 4.31 -46.01 -31.61
N ASN A 360 2.98 -46.14 -31.62
CA ASN A 360 2.30 -47.23 -32.32
C ASN A 360 2.52 -47.15 -33.84
N THR A 361 2.55 -45.94 -34.42
CA THR A 361 2.81 -45.74 -35.84
C THR A 361 4.25 -46.14 -36.21
N VAL A 362 5.22 -45.83 -35.35
CA VAL A 362 6.61 -46.29 -35.52
C VAL A 362 6.68 -47.81 -35.53
N GLN A 363 6.00 -48.49 -34.60
CA GLN A 363 5.93 -49.95 -34.57
C GLN A 363 5.30 -50.53 -35.85
N ALA A 364 4.24 -49.91 -36.38
CA ALA A 364 3.62 -50.32 -37.63
C ALA A 364 4.57 -50.15 -38.83
N LEU A 365 5.36 -49.08 -38.87
CA LEU A 365 6.37 -48.86 -39.90
C LEU A 365 7.50 -49.90 -39.83
N GLU A 366 7.96 -50.27 -38.63
CA GLU A 366 8.94 -51.34 -38.44
C GLU A 366 8.41 -52.69 -38.94
N LEU A 367 7.16 -53.02 -38.64
CA LEU A 367 6.52 -54.23 -39.15
C LEU A 367 6.42 -54.23 -40.68
N HIS A 368 6.03 -53.10 -41.28
CA HIS A 368 5.96 -52.97 -42.74
C HIS A 368 7.34 -53.14 -43.39
N ARG A 369 8.40 -52.61 -42.76
CA ARG A 369 9.79 -52.80 -43.22
C ARG A 369 10.20 -54.27 -43.16
N SER A 370 9.84 -54.97 -42.08
CA SER A 370 10.09 -56.41 -41.93
C SER A 370 9.37 -57.24 -43.01
N ASN A 371 8.12 -56.89 -43.32
CA ASN A 371 7.34 -57.54 -44.38
C ASN A 371 7.97 -57.30 -45.77
N GLN A 372 8.44 -56.08 -46.05
CA GLN A 372 9.15 -55.78 -47.30
C GLN A 372 10.44 -56.61 -47.44
N GLN A 373 11.20 -56.77 -46.35
CA GLN A 373 12.40 -57.60 -46.35
C GLN A 373 12.06 -59.07 -46.61
N SER A 374 11.00 -59.60 -45.98
CA SER A 374 10.52 -60.96 -46.22
C SER A 374 10.11 -61.17 -47.68
N LEU A 375 9.41 -60.21 -48.29
CA LEU A 375 9.04 -60.27 -49.71
C LEU A 375 10.26 -60.26 -50.63
N LYS A 376 11.30 -59.48 -50.28
CA LYS A 376 12.57 -59.45 -51.01
C LYS A 376 13.25 -60.82 -51.05
N GLU A 377 13.10 -61.63 -50.01
CA GLU A 377 13.65 -62.99 -49.93
C GLU A 377 12.79 -64.02 -50.69
N ILE A 378 11.47 -63.81 -50.79
CA ILE A 378 10.53 -64.74 -51.44
C ILE A 378 10.50 -64.58 -52.97
N ILE A 379 10.60 -63.36 -53.49
CA ILE A 379 10.56 -63.09 -54.94
C ILE A 379 11.59 -63.93 -55.72
N PRO A 380 12.87 -64.03 -55.30
CA PRO A 380 13.86 -64.89 -55.94
C PRO A 380 13.47 -66.37 -55.94
N CYS A 381 12.90 -66.87 -54.84
CA CYS A 381 12.44 -68.26 -54.72
C CYS A 381 11.30 -68.57 -55.70
N LEU A 382 10.36 -67.64 -55.88
CA LEU A 382 9.28 -67.77 -56.87
C LEU A 382 9.82 -67.77 -58.31
N HIS A 383 10.77 -66.88 -58.61
CA HIS A 383 11.40 -66.82 -59.93
C HIS A 383 12.17 -68.11 -60.25
N GLN A 384 12.95 -68.61 -59.30
CA GLN A 384 13.64 -69.90 -59.42
C GLN A 384 12.65 -71.07 -59.58
N GLY A 385 11.49 -70.99 -58.92
CA GLY A 385 10.40 -71.95 -59.11
C GLY A 385 9.86 -71.96 -60.55
N GLY A 386 9.62 -70.77 -61.12
CA GLY A 386 9.18 -70.63 -62.52
C GLY A 386 10.19 -71.20 -63.52
N GLU A 387 11.49 -70.95 -63.32
CA GLU A 387 12.56 -71.50 -64.15
C GLU A 387 12.60 -73.04 -64.10
N LYS A 388 12.40 -73.64 -62.93
CA LYS A 388 12.34 -75.11 -62.79
C LYS A 388 11.08 -75.70 -63.43
N LEU A 389 9.96 -75.01 -63.35
CA LEU A 389 8.71 -75.41 -64.03
C LEU A 389 8.88 -75.35 -65.56
N ARG A 390 9.54 -74.30 -66.07
CA ARG A 390 9.91 -74.19 -67.48
C ARG A 390 10.77 -75.37 -67.93
N PHE A 391 11.78 -75.73 -67.14
CA PHE A 391 12.62 -76.90 -67.40
C PHE A 391 11.81 -78.22 -67.42
N ALA A 392 10.85 -78.39 -66.51
CA ALA A 392 9.96 -79.56 -66.51
C ALA A 392 9.06 -79.60 -67.75
N VAL A 393 8.56 -78.45 -68.21
CA VAL A 393 7.79 -78.34 -69.46
C VAL A 393 8.66 -78.68 -70.67
N GLU A 394 9.92 -78.22 -70.72
CA GLU A 394 10.86 -78.60 -71.79
C GLU A 394 11.16 -80.11 -71.82
N ILE A 395 11.25 -80.76 -70.66
CA ILE A 395 11.37 -82.23 -70.59
C ILE A 395 10.11 -82.91 -71.12
N LEU A 396 8.92 -82.44 -70.72
CA LEU A 396 7.65 -82.97 -71.21
C LEU A 396 7.52 -82.81 -72.73
N ASP A 397 7.95 -81.68 -73.29
CA ASP A 397 7.94 -81.41 -74.72
C ASP A 397 8.91 -82.35 -75.49
N LYS A 398 10.11 -82.58 -74.94
CA LYS A 398 11.06 -83.59 -75.47
C LYS A 398 10.51 -85.01 -75.41
N LEU A 399 9.81 -85.37 -74.32
CA LEU A 399 9.15 -86.67 -74.17
C LEU A 399 8.03 -86.83 -75.20
N GLN A 400 7.23 -85.79 -75.42
CA GLN A 400 6.16 -85.76 -76.42
C GLN A 400 6.73 -85.90 -77.86
N GLN A 401 7.84 -85.24 -78.18
CA GLN A 401 8.52 -85.43 -79.46
C GLN A 401 9.07 -86.85 -79.63
N LYS A 402 9.63 -87.46 -78.57
CA LYS A 402 10.14 -88.84 -78.61
C LYS A 402 9.03 -89.90 -78.70
N THR A 403 7.82 -89.63 -78.22
CA THR A 403 6.69 -90.59 -78.33
C THR A 403 6.10 -90.67 -79.74
N LEU A 404 6.48 -89.77 -80.65
CA LEU A 404 6.15 -89.85 -82.07
C LEU A 404 7.05 -90.83 -82.86
N ASP A 405 8.20 -91.25 -82.32
CA ASP A 405 9.14 -92.15 -83.00
C ASP A 405 9.56 -93.37 -82.14
N LYS A 406 8.88 -94.50 -82.40
CA LYS A 406 9.23 -95.92 -82.14
C LYS A 406 9.42 -96.43 -80.68
N ALA A 407 8.94 -97.67 -80.51
CA ALA A 407 8.64 -98.40 -79.28
C ALA A 407 9.81 -98.87 -78.39
N ASP A 408 11.08 -98.54 -78.70
CA ASP A 408 12.23 -98.89 -77.83
C ASP A 408 12.47 -97.85 -76.71
N SER A 409 11.64 -96.81 -76.61
CA SER A 409 11.81 -95.72 -75.65
C SER A 409 11.20 -95.97 -74.26
N PHE A 410 10.47 -97.06 -74.03
CA PHE A 410 9.64 -97.21 -72.82
C PHE A 410 10.44 -97.30 -71.52
N GLU A 411 11.59 -97.97 -71.49
CA GLU A 411 12.40 -98.11 -70.27
C GLU A 411 13.11 -96.79 -69.88
N LEU A 412 13.57 -96.03 -70.89
CA LEU A 412 14.17 -94.70 -70.68
C LEU A 412 13.11 -93.67 -70.25
N VAL A 413 11.92 -93.74 -70.86
CA VAL A 413 10.75 -92.92 -70.50
C VAL A 413 10.31 -93.21 -69.07
N GLU A 414 10.35 -94.46 -68.61
CA GLU A 414 10.04 -94.82 -67.22
C GLU A 414 11.02 -94.20 -66.23
N ILE A 415 12.34 -94.25 -66.50
CA ILE A 415 13.36 -93.65 -65.63
C ILE A 415 13.23 -92.12 -65.61
N GLU A 416 13.02 -91.48 -66.76
CA GLU A 416 12.81 -90.02 -66.84
C GLU A 416 11.50 -89.59 -66.15
N LEU A 417 10.40 -90.35 -66.31
CA LEU A 417 9.13 -90.10 -65.62
C LEU A 417 9.27 -90.29 -64.11
N LYS A 418 10.03 -91.26 -63.64
CA LYS A 418 10.26 -91.49 -62.20
C LYS A 418 11.09 -90.36 -61.60
N THR A 419 12.13 -89.91 -62.31
CA THR A 419 12.98 -88.78 -61.88
C THR A 419 12.21 -87.46 -61.88
N LEU A 420 11.34 -87.27 -62.88
CA LEU A 420 10.41 -86.14 -62.95
C LEU A 420 9.39 -86.20 -61.80
N ALA A 421 8.79 -87.36 -61.54
CA ALA A 421 7.83 -87.55 -60.46
C ALA A 421 8.45 -87.29 -59.08
N GLU A 422 9.65 -87.78 -58.81
CA GLU A 422 10.36 -87.53 -57.56
C GLU A 422 10.73 -86.05 -57.39
N SER A 423 11.19 -85.40 -58.46
CA SER A 423 11.50 -83.96 -58.46
C SER A 423 10.25 -83.10 -58.27
N LEU A 424 9.15 -83.43 -58.95
CA LEU A 424 7.85 -82.77 -58.79
C LEU A 424 7.26 -83.00 -57.40
N ASN A 425 7.42 -84.18 -56.81
CA ASN A 425 6.91 -84.48 -55.47
C ASN A 425 7.69 -83.73 -54.38
N LYS A 426 9.03 -83.72 -54.47
CA LYS A 426 9.88 -82.94 -53.55
C LYS A 426 9.62 -81.44 -53.68
N TYR A 427 9.40 -80.95 -54.90
CA TYR A 427 9.01 -79.57 -55.15
C TYR A 427 7.62 -79.24 -54.60
N ASN A 428 6.62 -80.09 -54.85
CA ASN A 428 5.27 -79.92 -54.32
C ASN A 428 5.29 -79.84 -52.79
N GLN A 429 6.15 -80.60 -52.10
CA GLN A 429 6.31 -80.47 -50.65
C GLN A 429 6.90 -79.12 -50.24
N VAL A 430 7.98 -78.66 -50.89
CA VAL A 430 8.61 -77.36 -50.56
C VAL A 430 7.67 -76.19 -50.85
N VAL A 431 6.96 -76.24 -51.99
CA VAL A 431 5.98 -75.23 -52.37
C VAL A 431 4.76 -75.27 -51.47
N ALA A 432 4.24 -76.46 -51.13
CA ALA A 432 3.10 -76.57 -50.20
C ALA A 432 3.46 -76.04 -48.81
N VAL A 433 4.65 -76.33 -48.29
CA VAL A 433 5.11 -75.77 -47.00
C VAL A 433 5.33 -74.26 -47.09
N GLY A 434 5.92 -73.77 -48.19
CA GLY A 434 6.11 -72.35 -48.43
C GLY A 434 4.79 -71.57 -48.56
N LEU A 435 3.83 -72.09 -49.32
CA LEU A 435 2.49 -71.52 -49.48
C LEU A 435 1.68 -71.60 -48.20
N LYS A 436 1.81 -72.67 -47.42
CA LYS A 436 1.16 -72.78 -46.11
C LYS A 436 1.71 -71.74 -45.14
N ASN A 437 3.04 -71.61 -45.04
CA ASN A 437 3.66 -70.59 -44.19
C ASN A 437 3.31 -69.16 -44.65
N LEU A 438 3.22 -68.93 -45.97
CA LEU A 438 2.77 -67.66 -46.54
C LEU A 438 1.30 -67.40 -46.22
N SER A 439 0.44 -68.41 -46.37
CA SER A 439 -0.99 -68.34 -46.04
C SER A 439 -1.18 -68.02 -44.57
N ASP A 440 -0.51 -68.74 -43.67
CA ASP A 440 -0.60 -68.51 -42.22
C ASP A 440 -0.11 -67.10 -41.86
N ARG A 441 0.98 -66.62 -42.48
CA ARG A 441 1.49 -65.26 -42.28
C ARG A 441 0.57 -64.18 -42.87
N LEU A 442 0.02 -64.40 -44.06
CA LEU A 442 -0.92 -63.47 -44.69
C LEU A 442 -2.23 -63.39 -43.92
N VAL A 443 -2.79 -64.53 -43.51
CA VAL A 443 -4.01 -64.60 -42.69
C VAL A 443 -3.79 -63.89 -41.36
N THR A 444 -2.65 -64.13 -40.70
CA THR A 444 -2.32 -63.46 -39.43
C THR A 444 -2.12 -61.95 -39.63
N SER A 445 -1.39 -61.55 -40.68
CA SER A 445 -1.12 -60.13 -40.97
C SER A 445 -2.38 -59.37 -41.38
N ILE A 446 -3.19 -59.92 -42.27
CA ILE A 446 -4.45 -59.32 -42.73
C ILE A 446 -5.46 -59.28 -41.60
N SER A 447 -5.57 -60.32 -40.77
CA SER A 447 -6.47 -60.32 -39.61
C SER A 447 -6.05 -59.25 -38.59
N ASN A 448 -4.77 -59.17 -38.25
CA ASN A 448 -4.27 -58.17 -37.30
C ASN A 448 -4.38 -56.74 -37.85
N GLN A 449 -4.17 -56.54 -39.15
CA GLN A 449 -4.30 -55.24 -39.80
C GLN A 449 -5.75 -54.81 -39.94
N SER A 450 -6.66 -55.73 -40.29
CA SER A 450 -8.09 -55.45 -40.39
C SER A 450 -8.70 -55.11 -39.03
N ILE A 451 -8.33 -55.85 -37.97
CA ILE A 451 -8.81 -55.56 -36.60
C ILE A 451 -8.29 -54.20 -36.13
N ASN A 452 -7.01 -53.89 -36.35
CA ASN A 452 -6.44 -52.59 -35.98
C ASN A 452 -7.05 -51.44 -36.78
N GLN A 453 -7.24 -51.59 -38.10
CA GLN A 453 -7.86 -50.54 -38.92
C GLN A 453 -9.33 -50.31 -38.54
N GLN A 454 -10.07 -51.36 -38.21
CA GLN A 454 -11.45 -51.25 -37.77
C GLN A 454 -11.56 -50.53 -36.40
N GLN A 455 -10.67 -50.85 -35.46
CA GLN A 455 -10.57 -50.12 -34.19
C GLN A 455 -10.15 -48.66 -34.37
N GLN A 456 -9.17 -48.39 -35.24
CA GLN A 456 -8.72 -47.03 -35.56
C GLN A 456 -9.83 -46.19 -36.19
N MET A 457 -10.60 -46.75 -37.13
CA MET A 457 -11.69 -46.04 -37.78
C MET A 457 -12.82 -45.71 -36.80
N GLN A 458 -13.11 -46.63 -35.86
CA GLN A 458 -14.14 -46.41 -34.85
C GLN A 458 -13.76 -45.32 -33.85
N ILE A 459 -12.49 -45.29 -33.40
CA ILE A 459 -11.97 -44.24 -32.53
C ILE A 459 -11.96 -42.88 -33.24
N ILE A 460 -11.58 -42.82 -34.52
CA ILE A 460 -11.60 -41.57 -35.31
C ILE A 460 -13.03 -41.05 -35.46
N VAL A 461 -14.00 -41.93 -35.74
CA VAL A 461 -15.41 -41.53 -35.85
C VAL A 461 -15.95 -41.00 -34.51
N GLU A 462 -15.62 -41.63 -33.39
CA GLU A 462 -15.99 -41.14 -32.05
C GLU A 462 -15.32 -39.79 -31.74
N TYR A 463 -14.04 -39.62 -32.09
CA TYR A 463 -13.29 -38.39 -31.88
C TYR A 463 -13.82 -37.22 -32.72
N LEU A 464 -14.13 -37.47 -34.00
CA LEU A 464 -14.75 -36.47 -34.88
C LEU A 464 -16.15 -36.08 -34.39
N ALA A 465 -16.95 -37.05 -33.93
CA ALA A 465 -18.26 -36.76 -33.36
C ALA A 465 -18.15 -35.88 -32.10
N GLN A 466 -17.15 -36.14 -31.25
CA GLN A 466 -16.93 -35.38 -30.02
C GLN A 466 -16.42 -33.96 -30.29
N LEU A 467 -15.50 -33.79 -31.25
CA LEU A 467 -15.03 -32.48 -31.72
C LEU A 467 -16.17 -31.64 -32.30
N ILE A 468 -17.02 -32.24 -33.15
CA ILE A 468 -18.19 -31.55 -33.71
C ILE A 468 -19.12 -31.06 -32.60
N LYS A 469 -19.33 -31.88 -31.56
CA LYS A 469 -20.14 -31.50 -30.40
C LYS A 469 -19.53 -30.33 -29.64
N GLN A 470 -18.25 -30.39 -29.30
CA GLN A 470 -17.56 -29.31 -28.57
C GLN A 470 -17.53 -28.00 -29.36
N PHE A 471 -17.34 -28.06 -30.68
CA PHE A 471 -17.36 -26.88 -31.53
C PHE A 471 -18.75 -26.25 -31.60
N SER A 472 -19.80 -27.07 -31.62
CA SER A 472 -21.19 -26.61 -31.53
C SER A 472 -21.47 -25.92 -30.19
N ASP A 473 -21.04 -26.52 -29.08
CA ASP A 473 -21.23 -25.97 -27.73
C ASP A 473 -20.48 -24.65 -27.56
N SER A 474 -19.23 -24.58 -28.01
CA SER A 474 -18.41 -23.36 -27.99
C SER A 474 -19.01 -22.25 -28.86
N LYS A 475 -19.53 -22.58 -30.05
CA LYS A 475 -20.23 -21.62 -30.91
C LYS A 475 -21.49 -21.06 -30.24
N GLN A 476 -22.25 -21.90 -29.56
CA GLN A 476 -23.45 -21.48 -28.84
C GLN A 476 -23.11 -20.53 -27.68
N GLU A 477 -22.04 -20.81 -26.95
CA GLU A 477 -21.64 -19.99 -25.82
C GLU A 477 -21.01 -18.66 -26.26
N SER A 478 -20.24 -18.67 -27.36
CA SER A 478 -19.78 -17.44 -28.01
C SER A 478 -20.95 -16.56 -28.46
N TYR A 479 -22.01 -17.14 -29.04
CA TYR A 479 -23.22 -16.40 -29.41
C TYR A 479 -23.94 -15.81 -28.19
N ARG A 480 -24.01 -16.57 -27.08
CA ARG A 480 -24.59 -16.10 -25.82
C ARG A 480 -23.82 -14.93 -25.24
N LEU A 481 -22.49 -15.01 -25.23
CA LEU A 481 -21.61 -13.95 -24.76
C LEU A 481 -21.75 -12.69 -25.60
N ASN A 482 -21.79 -12.84 -26.93
CA ASN A 482 -21.93 -11.72 -27.85
C ASN A 482 -23.27 -10.99 -27.64
N LYS A 483 -24.37 -11.75 -27.44
CA LYS A 483 -25.68 -11.18 -27.14
C LYS A 483 -25.76 -10.48 -25.78
N LEU A 484 -25.02 -10.97 -24.78
CA LEU A 484 -24.91 -10.33 -23.47
C LEU A 484 -24.11 -9.01 -23.55
N LEU A 485 -23.01 -9.00 -24.31
CA LEU A 485 -22.22 -7.80 -24.56
C LEU A 485 -23.04 -6.75 -25.32
N GLU A 486 -23.78 -7.14 -26.36
CA GLU A 486 -24.65 -6.24 -27.12
C GLU A 486 -25.75 -5.65 -26.22
N LYS A 487 -26.35 -6.47 -25.34
CA LYS A 487 -27.36 -6.00 -24.38
C LYS A 487 -26.78 -5.00 -23.37
N HIS A 488 -25.55 -5.21 -22.89
CA HIS A 488 -24.87 -4.28 -21.99
C HIS A 488 -24.47 -2.98 -22.69
N PHE A 489 -24.04 -3.06 -23.96
CA PHE A 489 -23.67 -1.88 -24.75
C PHE A 489 -24.89 -1.00 -25.05
N ILE A 490 -26.01 -1.62 -25.46
CA ILE A 490 -27.28 -0.91 -25.71
C ILE A 490 -27.82 -0.28 -24.40
N ALA A 491 -27.70 -0.97 -23.27
CA ALA A 491 -28.13 -0.43 -21.97
C ALA A 491 -27.30 0.78 -21.52
N ASP A 492 -26.01 0.82 -21.82
CA ASP A 492 -25.14 1.95 -21.49
C ASP A 492 -25.35 3.15 -22.43
N GLU A 493 -25.64 2.92 -23.71
CA GLU A 493 -26.04 3.99 -24.64
C GLU A 493 -27.40 4.59 -24.28
N THR A 494 -28.42 3.77 -23.96
CA THR A 494 -29.72 4.28 -23.52
C THR A 494 -29.63 5.03 -22.19
N PHE A 495 -28.76 4.61 -21.27
CA PHE A 495 -28.52 5.32 -20.02
C PHE A 495 -27.82 6.68 -20.25
N LYS A 496 -26.83 6.75 -21.15
CA LYS A 496 -26.20 8.02 -21.56
C LYS A 496 -27.19 8.96 -22.26
N GLN A 497 -28.05 8.44 -23.14
CA GLN A 497 -29.07 9.25 -23.82
C GLN A 497 -30.14 9.77 -22.85
N TYR A 498 -30.53 8.97 -21.85
CA TYR A 498 -31.46 9.38 -20.81
C TYR A 498 -30.91 10.50 -19.92
N ILE A 499 -29.63 10.40 -19.51
CA ILE A 499 -28.95 11.48 -18.74
C ILE A 499 -28.80 12.76 -19.59
N THR A 500 -28.52 12.62 -20.88
CA THR A 500 -28.35 13.79 -21.77
C THR A 500 -29.66 14.52 -22.05
N ASN A 501 -30.79 13.79 -22.10
CA ASN A 501 -32.12 14.37 -22.30
C ASN A 501 -32.78 14.91 -21.03
N THR A 502 -32.31 14.54 -19.83
CA THR A 502 -32.77 15.10 -18.55
C THR A 502 -31.95 16.31 -18.07
N ALA A 503 -30.87 16.64 -18.78
CA ALA A 503 -30.02 17.81 -18.54
C ALA A 503 -30.30 18.99 -19.52
N LYS A 504 -31.35 18.90 -20.33
CA LYS A 504 -32.01 20.02 -21.03
C LYS A 504 -33.33 20.31 -20.34
#